data_AF-A0A6J2G6I2-F1
#
_entry.id   AF-A0A6J2G6I2-F1
#
_cell.length_a   1.000
_cell.length_b   1.000
_cell.length_c   1.000
_cell.angle_alpha   90.00
_cell.angle_beta   90.00
_cell.angle_gamma   90.00
#
_symmetry.space_group_name_H-M   'P 1'
#
loop_
_entity.id
_entity.type
_entity.pdbx_description
1 polymer ?
#
loop_
_entity_poly.entity_id
_entity_poly.type
_entity_poly.pdbx_seq_one_letter_code
_entity_poly.pdbx_strand_id
1 'polypeptide(L)'
;MGLFSRQSCDVLSALSLAPSRKCSSRLEDFLKFFWPTQEIKEQPFHCFAKNCAFLLLDCRRFHHQEALVPVLTARQRKHKDSKKSSDQYFIACSFTMKAMEDQVVQEEPGYQDDEESFFQDIDLLQKHGINVADIKKLKSVGICTIKGIQMTTRRALCNVKGLSEAKVDKIKEAANKLIEPGFLTAFEYSEKRKMVFHISTGSQEFDKLLGGGIESMAITEAFGEFRTGKTQLSHTLCVTAQLPGPNGYTGGKIIFIDTENTFRPDRLRDIADRFSVDHEAVLDNVLYARAYTSEHQMELLDYVAAKFHEEAGIFKLLIIDSIMALFRVDFSGRGELAERQQKLAQMLSRLQKISEEYNVAVFVTNQMTADPGATMTFQADPKKPIGGHILAHASTTRISLRKGRGELRIAKIYDSPEMPENEATFAITTGGIGDAKE
;
A
#
# COMPACT_ATOMS: atom_id res chain seq x y z
N MET A 1 -28.83 58.79 35.94
CA MET A 1 -30.09 58.04 35.79
C MET A 1 -29.69 56.58 35.62
N GLY A 2 -29.52 55.78 36.68
CA GLY A 2 -30.56 55.26 37.60
C GLY A 2 -30.80 53.79 37.20
N LEU A 3 -29.99 52.82 37.65
CA LEU A 3 -30.10 52.04 38.92
C LEU A 3 -31.37 51.19 39.04
N PHE A 4 -31.18 49.87 39.15
CA PHE A 4 -31.75 48.92 40.15
C PHE A 4 -31.03 47.56 39.87
N SER A 5 -30.05 47.05 40.65
CA SER A 5 -30.02 46.61 42.08
C SER A 5 -30.97 45.43 42.33
N ARG A 6 -30.72 44.37 43.10
CA ARG A 6 -29.67 43.81 43.99
C ARG A 6 -30.23 42.41 44.35
N GLN A 7 -29.45 41.38 44.68
CA GLN A 7 -29.02 40.99 46.05
C GLN A 7 -28.25 39.64 45.88
N SER A 8 -26.97 39.44 46.25
CA SER A 8 -26.31 39.38 47.58
C SER A 8 -26.76 38.13 48.38
N CYS A 9 -25.94 37.25 48.99
CA CYS A 9 -24.55 37.28 49.51
C CYS A 9 -23.99 35.83 49.65
N ASP A 10 -22.66 35.69 49.49
CA ASP A 10 -21.64 35.06 50.35
C ASP A 10 -22.02 33.92 51.34
N VAL A 11 -21.17 32.91 51.60
CA VAL A 11 -20.04 32.98 52.57
C VAL A 11 -19.31 31.61 52.69
N LEU A 12 -17.95 31.64 52.72
CA LEU A 12 -16.92 30.72 53.30
C LEU A 12 -16.82 29.27 52.79
N SER A 13 -15.73 28.76 52.20
CA SER A 13 -14.29 28.67 52.54
C SER A 13 -13.87 27.58 53.55
N ALA A 14 -13.00 26.69 53.05
CA ALA A 14 -11.76 26.19 53.66
C ALA A 14 -11.70 24.77 54.28
N LEU A 15 -10.53 24.14 53.99
CA LEU A 15 -9.84 23.00 54.64
C LEU A 15 -10.35 21.59 54.27
N SER A 16 -9.54 20.55 54.08
CA SER A 16 -8.09 20.31 53.98
C SER A 16 -7.92 18.77 53.80
N LEU A 17 -6.72 18.33 53.41
CA LEU A 17 -6.16 16.96 53.56
C LEU A 17 -6.48 15.89 52.50
N ALA A 18 -5.46 15.58 51.69
CA ALA A 18 -5.21 14.25 51.12
C ALA A 18 -4.84 13.25 52.24
N PRO A 19 -4.94 11.91 52.07
CA PRO A 19 -3.91 11.18 51.29
C PRO A 19 -4.36 9.87 50.59
N SER A 20 -3.76 9.63 49.41
CA SER A 20 -3.04 8.40 49.00
C SER A 20 -3.72 7.01 48.95
N ARG A 21 -3.38 6.33 47.83
CA ARG A 21 -3.03 4.89 47.64
C ARG A 21 -4.05 3.93 46.98
N LYS A 22 -3.56 3.44 45.83
CA LYS A 22 -3.66 2.08 45.25
C LYS A 22 -4.95 1.70 44.52
N CYS A 23 -4.94 2.01 43.22
CA CYS A 23 -5.64 1.24 42.19
C CYS A 23 -5.11 -0.20 42.16
N SER A 24 -6.00 -1.16 42.40
CA SER A 24 -5.88 -2.55 41.98
C SER A 24 -7.28 -3.05 41.63
N SER A 25 -7.36 -3.71 40.47
CA SER A 25 -8.40 -4.62 39.99
C SER A 25 -9.62 -4.08 39.22
N ARG A 26 -9.78 -4.69 38.04
CA ARG A 26 -11.00 -4.98 37.25
C ARG A 26 -11.65 -3.77 36.56
N LEU A 27 -11.65 -3.65 35.22
CA LEU A 27 -11.85 -4.65 34.15
C LEU A 27 -13.23 -5.32 34.24
N GLU A 28 -14.26 -4.47 34.25
CA GLU A 28 -15.66 -4.70 33.89
C GLU A 28 -16.38 -3.37 34.18
N ASP A 29 -16.70 -2.57 33.15
CA ASP A 29 -17.77 -1.53 33.15
C ASP A 29 -17.70 -0.51 31.99
N PHE A 30 -17.40 -0.94 30.76
CA PHE A 30 -17.44 0.01 29.61
C PHE A 30 -18.08 -0.51 28.31
N LEU A 31 -18.87 -1.59 28.35
CA LEU A 31 -19.59 -2.10 27.18
C LEU A 31 -21.08 -2.36 27.46
N LYS A 32 -21.81 -1.33 27.89
CA LYS A 32 -23.28 -1.26 27.82
C LYS A 32 -23.76 0.14 27.46
N PHE A 33 -23.48 0.57 26.23
CA PHE A 33 -24.19 1.67 25.59
C PHE A 33 -24.25 1.33 24.10
N PHE A 34 -25.47 1.26 23.53
CA PHE A 34 -25.83 0.92 22.14
C PHE A 34 -26.04 -0.55 21.76
N TRP A 35 -27.16 -1.15 22.20
CA TRP A 35 -28.19 -1.66 21.27
C TRP A 35 -29.51 -1.97 22.02
N PRO A 36 -30.71 -1.70 21.49
CA PRO A 36 -31.97 -1.91 22.18
C PRO A 36 -32.40 -3.38 22.20
N THR A 37 -32.97 -3.78 23.33
CA THR A 37 -33.72 -5.01 23.60
C THR A 37 -35.01 -5.10 22.80
N GLN A 38 -35.26 -6.25 22.15
CA GLN A 38 -36.61 -6.75 21.90
C GLN A 38 -36.73 -8.19 22.43
N GLU A 39 -37.82 -8.40 23.15
CA GLU A 39 -38.19 -9.57 23.95
C GLU A 39 -38.49 -10.82 23.11
N ILE A 40 -38.08 -12.01 23.56
CA ILE A 40 -38.82 -13.26 23.34
C ILE A 40 -38.81 -14.08 24.64
N LYS A 41 -40.04 -14.45 25.06
CA LYS A 41 -40.41 -15.19 26.27
C LYS A 41 -40.11 -16.69 26.19
N GLU A 42 -40.07 -17.28 27.37
CA GLU A 42 -39.77 -18.67 27.75
C GLU A 42 -40.75 -19.76 27.26
N GLN A 43 -40.16 -20.93 26.92
CA GLN A 43 -40.59 -22.34 27.09
C GLN A 43 -41.72 -22.98 26.20
N PRO A 44 -41.86 -24.33 26.14
CA PRO A 44 -40.87 -25.39 25.80
C PRO A 44 -41.45 -26.43 24.79
N PHE A 45 -40.64 -27.17 24.01
CA PHE A 45 -41.13 -28.38 23.31
C PHE A 45 -40.09 -29.49 23.15
N HIS A 46 -40.44 -30.64 23.73
CA HIS A 46 -39.96 -31.98 23.40
C HIS A 46 -40.47 -32.38 22.00
N CYS A 47 -39.61 -32.87 21.09
CA CYS A 47 -39.86 -34.09 20.31
C CYS A 47 -38.83 -34.38 19.21
N PHE A 48 -38.49 -35.67 19.12
CA PHE A 48 -38.03 -36.42 17.95
C PHE A 48 -36.58 -36.29 17.48
N ALA A 49 -35.74 -37.09 18.15
CA ALA A 49 -34.75 -37.92 17.50
C ALA A 49 -35.39 -38.75 16.35
N LYS A 50 -34.97 -38.50 15.11
CA LYS A 50 -34.94 -39.43 13.97
C LYS A 50 -34.34 -38.69 12.76
N ASN A 51 -33.09 -39.04 12.42
CA ASN A 51 -32.47 -39.05 11.07
C ASN A 51 -30.94 -38.89 11.13
N CYS A 52 -30.29 -39.71 11.94
CA CYS A 52 -28.87 -40.07 11.74
C CYS A 52 -28.81 -41.58 11.53
N ALA A 53 -29.08 -42.02 10.30
CA ALA A 53 -28.76 -43.35 9.80
C ALA A 53 -28.88 -43.33 8.27
N PHE A 54 -27.78 -43.08 7.57
CA PHE A 54 -27.44 -43.77 6.32
C PHE A 54 -25.95 -43.52 6.01
N LEU A 55 -25.24 -44.61 5.70
CA LEU A 55 -23.81 -44.72 5.32
C LEU A 55 -22.77 -44.81 6.46
N LEU A 56 -22.87 -45.88 7.26
CA LEU A 56 -21.69 -46.59 7.79
C LEU A 56 -21.97 -48.10 7.79
N LEU A 57 -21.54 -48.76 6.71
CA LEU A 57 -21.38 -50.22 6.59
C LEU A 57 -20.32 -50.47 5.50
N ASP A 58 -19.04 -50.35 5.87
CA ASP A 58 -18.02 -51.36 5.60
C ASP A 58 -16.63 -50.87 6.06
N CYS A 59 -16.15 -51.41 7.18
CA CYS A 59 -14.75 -51.80 7.41
C CYS A 59 -14.61 -52.29 8.86
N ARG A 60 -15.11 -53.50 9.12
CA ARG A 60 -14.50 -54.35 10.13
C ARG A 60 -13.24 -54.93 9.51
N ARG A 61 -12.06 -54.68 10.10
CA ARG A 61 -11.02 -55.69 10.36
C ARG A 61 -9.88 -55.10 11.20
N PHE A 62 -9.74 -55.69 12.40
CA PHE A 62 -8.54 -55.85 13.25
C PHE A 62 -7.83 -54.59 13.79
N HIS A 63 -8.03 -54.18 15.05
CA HIS A 63 -7.50 -54.69 16.34
C HIS A 63 -5.99 -54.46 16.60
N HIS A 64 -5.73 -53.69 17.67
CA HIS A 64 -4.68 -53.80 18.71
C HIS A 64 -3.19 -53.77 18.27
N GLN A 65 -2.20 -53.26 19.01
CA GLN A 65 -2.08 -52.81 20.41
C GLN A 65 -0.72 -52.08 20.58
N GLU A 66 -0.70 -51.10 21.48
CA GLU A 66 0.33 -50.79 22.49
C GLU A 66 1.84 -50.73 22.15
N ALA A 67 2.37 -49.52 22.34
CA ALA A 67 3.46 -49.15 23.26
C ALA A 67 4.69 -50.06 23.43
N LEU A 68 5.89 -49.46 23.30
CA LEU A 68 7.03 -49.67 24.21
C LEU A 68 8.11 -48.59 24.02
N VAL A 69 8.36 -47.83 25.09
CA VAL A 69 9.56 -47.01 25.31
C VAL A 69 10.64 -47.90 25.94
N PRO A 70 11.94 -47.64 25.69
CA PRO A 70 12.86 -47.67 26.82
C PRO A 70 13.87 -46.51 26.85
N VAL A 71 14.02 -45.95 28.05
CA VAL A 71 15.15 -45.14 28.52
C VAL A 71 16.21 -46.09 29.04
N LEU A 72 17.48 -45.95 28.61
CA LEU A 72 18.64 -46.42 29.38
C LEU A 72 19.82 -45.44 29.27
N THR A 73 20.41 -45.19 30.42
CA THR A 73 21.45 -44.21 30.76
C THR A 73 22.88 -44.77 30.74
N ALA A 74 23.83 -43.86 30.46
CA ALA A 74 25.20 -43.71 31.01
C ALA A 74 26.39 -44.59 30.54
N ARG A 75 27.47 -43.87 30.18
CA ARG A 75 28.84 -43.84 30.78
C ARG A 75 30.02 -43.93 29.79
N GLN A 76 31.00 -43.04 30.03
CA GLN A 76 32.25 -42.77 29.31
C GLN A 76 33.30 -43.90 29.36
N ARG A 77 34.18 -43.98 28.35
CA ARG A 77 35.65 -44.13 28.50
C ARG A 77 36.41 -43.84 27.19
N LYS A 78 37.62 -43.28 27.36
CA LYS A 78 38.54 -42.69 26.36
C LYS A 78 39.46 -43.72 25.66
N HIS A 79 39.95 -43.30 24.49
CA HIS A 79 41.35 -43.30 23.95
C HIS A 79 41.66 -44.16 22.71
N LYS A 80 42.18 -43.45 21.66
CA LYS A 80 43.25 -43.77 20.67
C LYS A 80 43.10 -45.09 19.86
N ASP A 81 43.24 -45.16 18.53
CA ASP A 81 44.30 -44.63 17.65
C ASP A 81 43.89 -44.65 16.15
N SER A 82 44.81 -44.15 15.33
CA SER A 82 44.72 -43.75 13.92
C SER A 82 44.44 -44.81 12.84
N LYS A 83 43.98 -44.28 11.69
CA LYS A 83 44.31 -44.61 10.27
C LYS A 83 43.52 -45.72 9.54
N LYS A 84 42.99 -45.25 8.39
CA LYS A 84 42.65 -45.91 7.10
C LYS A 84 41.17 -46.15 6.82
N SER A 85 40.79 -45.71 5.61
CA SER A 85 39.68 -46.16 4.75
C SER A 85 38.62 -45.08 4.44
N SER A 86 39.06 -44.03 3.77
CA SER A 86 38.29 -43.37 2.71
C SER A 86 37.99 -44.40 1.62
N ASP A 87 36.71 -44.79 1.48
CA ASP A 87 36.05 -45.33 0.26
C ASP A 87 34.75 -46.12 0.58
N GLN A 88 33.86 -45.59 1.44
CA GLN A 88 32.60 -46.29 1.73
C GLN A 88 31.35 -45.42 1.90
N TYR A 89 31.40 -44.15 1.47
CA TYR A 89 30.24 -43.25 1.47
C TYR A 89 29.77 -42.81 0.08
N PHE A 90 30.36 -43.34 -1.00
CA PHE A 90 30.01 -42.94 -2.38
C PHE A 90 29.08 -43.91 -3.13
N ILE A 91 28.57 -44.97 -2.49
CA ILE A 91 27.74 -45.99 -3.17
C ILE A 91 26.25 -45.92 -2.78
N ALA A 92 25.86 -45.15 -1.76
CA ALA A 92 24.47 -45.08 -1.30
C ALA A 92 23.62 -43.95 -1.94
N CYS A 93 24.18 -43.11 -2.81
CA CYS A 93 23.46 -41.98 -3.40
C CYS A 93 23.07 -42.19 -4.88
N SER A 94 23.42 -43.32 -5.48
CA SER A 94 23.19 -43.60 -6.91
C SER A 94 22.08 -44.64 -7.18
N PHE A 95 21.43 -45.16 -6.13
CA PHE A 95 20.41 -46.22 -6.26
C PHE A 95 18.96 -45.76 -6.05
N THR A 96 18.72 -44.48 -5.76
CA THR A 96 17.39 -43.89 -5.54
C THR A 96 16.94 -42.89 -6.61
N MET A 97 17.62 -42.85 -7.77
CA MET A 97 17.24 -41.99 -8.91
C MET A 97 16.83 -42.77 -10.17
N LYS A 98 16.35 -44.02 -10.04
CA LYS A 98 16.02 -44.85 -11.22
C LYS A 98 14.69 -45.61 -11.19
N ALA A 99 13.74 -45.15 -10.39
CA ALA A 99 12.39 -45.70 -10.40
C ALA A 99 11.40 -44.57 -10.12
N MET A 100 10.99 -43.86 -11.17
CA MET A 100 9.70 -43.15 -11.32
C MET A 100 9.63 -42.49 -12.70
N GLU A 101 9.94 -43.24 -13.75
CA GLU A 101 9.50 -42.94 -15.12
C GLU A 101 8.38 -43.92 -15.44
N ASP A 102 7.12 -43.48 -15.27
CA ASP A 102 6.01 -43.87 -16.16
C ASP A 102 4.76 -43.03 -15.88
N GLN A 103 4.33 -42.33 -16.93
CA GLN A 103 2.95 -41.98 -17.30
C GLN A 103 2.13 -41.03 -16.42
N VAL A 104 2.19 -39.73 -16.74
CA VAL A 104 0.98 -38.94 -17.05
C VAL A 104 1.33 -37.95 -18.16
N VAL A 105 1.04 -38.30 -19.41
CA VAL A 105 0.94 -37.33 -20.51
C VAL A 105 -0.42 -36.67 -20.35
N GLN A 106 -0.45 -35.47 -19.77
CA GLN A 106 -1.55 -34.53 -19.96
C GLN A 106 -1.03 -33.39 -20.81
N GLU A 107 -1.77 -33.15 -21.89
CA GLU A 107 -1.50 -32.18 -22.95
C GLU A 107 -1.12 -30.82 -22.35
N GLU A 108 0.06 -30.33 -22.71
CA GLU A 108 0.42 -28.92 -22.56
C GLU A 108 -0.72 -28.08 -23.16
N PRO A 109 -1.46 -27.27 -22.37
CA PRO A 109 -2.29 -26.26 -22.97
C PRO A 109 -1.31 -25.31 -23.65
N GLY A 110 -1.31 -25.33 -24.98
CA GLY A 110 -0.43 -24.50 -25.79
C GLY A 110 -0.42 -23.09 -25.23
N TYR A 111 0.78 -22.63 -24.87
CA TYR A 111 1.07 -21.23 -24.63
C TYR A 111 0.64 -20.48 -25.91
N GLN A 112 -0.59 -19.99 -25.91
CA GLN A 112 -0.96 -18.90 -26.77
C GLN A 112 -0.13 -17.74 -26.22
N ASP A 113 0.76 -17.20 -27.06
CA ASP A 113 1.26 -15.82 -26.97
C ASP A 113 0.03 -14.89 -27.06
N ASP A 114 -0.81 -14.91 -26.02
CA ASP A 114 -1.60 -13.76 -25.69
C ASP A 114 -0.57 -12.81 -25.09
N GLU A 115 -0.13 -11.82 -25.87
CA GLU A 115 0.46 -10.60 -25.34
C GLU A 115 -0.50 -10.13 -24.23
N GLU A 116 -0.20 -10.47 -22.96
CA GLU A 116 -1.05 -10.13 -21.83
C GLU A 116 -1.12 -8.60 -21.80
N SER A 117 -2.19 -8.05 -22.37
CA SER A 117 -2.40 -6.62 -22.43
C SER A 117 -2.32 -6.09 -21.01
N PHE A 118 -1.36 -5.18 -20.76
CA PHE A 118 -1.05 -4.64 -19.44
C PHE A 118 -2.30 -4.15 -18.68
N PHE A 119 -3.31 -3.72 -19.43
CA PHE A 119 -4.70 -3.57 -19.00
C PHE A 119 -5.66 -3.85 -20.17
N GLN A 120 -6.91 -4.17 -19.86
CA GLN A 120 -7.97 -4.41 -20.84
C GLN A 120 -8.72 -3.10 -21.16
N ASP A 121 -8.78 -2.70 -22.43
CA ASP A 121 -9.55 -1.54 -22.91
C ASP A 121 -11.07 -1.78 -22.82
N ILE A 122 -11.83 -0.72 -22.54
CA ILE A 122 -13.30 -0.77 -22.51
C ILE A 122 -13.96 -1.08 -23.86
N ASP A 123 -13.24 -0.94 -24.97
CA ASP A 123 -13.75 -1.27 -26.30
C ASP A 123 -14.10 -2.77 -26.43
N LEU A 124 -13.53 -3.64 -25.58
CA LEU A 124 -13.92 -5.05 -25.48
C LEU A 124 -15.39 -5.25 -25.10
N LEU A 125 -16.01 -4.29 -24.42
CA LEU A 125 -17.44 -4.34 -24.07
C LEU A 125 -18.35 -4.33 -25.30
N GLN A 126 -17.87 -3.84 -26.45
CA GLN A 126 -18.64 -3.85 -27.68
C GLN A 126 -19.00 -5.28 -28.11
N LYS A 127 -18.08 -6.23 -27.90
CA LYS A 127 -18.31 -7.66 -28.18
C LYS A 127 -19.40 -8.26 -27.28
N HIS A 128 -19.70 -7.63 -26.14
CA HIS A 128 -20.73 -8.02 -25.20
C HIS A 128 -22.02 -7.18 -25.30
N GLY A 129 -22.24 -6.50 -26.43
CA GLY A 129 -23.51 -5.85 -26.74
C GLY A 129 -23.66 -4.43 -26.15
N ILE A 130 -22.57 -3.80 -25.71
CA ILE A 130 -22.59 -2.39 -25.30
C ILE A 130 -22.40 -1.49 -26.53
N ASN A 131 -23.24 -0.47 -26.66
CA ASN A 131 -23.19 0.46 -27.78
C ASN A 131 -21.96 1.39 -27.68
N VAL A 132 -21.26 1.61 -28.80
CA VAL A 132 -20.12 2.53 -28.94
C VAL A 132 -20.43 3.93 -28.41
N ALA A 133 -21.68 4.40 -28.56
CA ALA A 133 -22.09 5.70 -28.03
C ALA A 133 -22.02 5.79 -26.50
N ASP A 134 -22.32 4.69 -25.80
CA ASP A 134 -22.24 4.64 -24.33
C ASP A 134 -20.78 4.42 -23.88
N ILE A 135 -19.96 3.67 -24.65
CA ILE A 135 -18.51 3.55 -24.43
C ILE A 135 -17.82 4.91 -24.52
N LYS A 136 -18.15 5.73 -25.53
CA LYS A 136 -17.61 7.09 -25.66
C LYS A 136 -17.94 7.99 -24.47
N LYS A 137 -19.13 7.82 -23.86
CA LYS A 137 -19.49 8.56 -22.63
C LYS A 137 -18.62 8.14 -21.45
N LEU A 138 -18.31 6.85 -21.32
CA LEU A 138 -17.38 6.36 -20.28
C LEU A 138 -15.97 6.95 -20.48
N LYS A 139 -15.44 6.93 -21.71
CA LYS A 139 -14.17 7.59 -22.05
C LYS A 139 -14.18 9.08 -21.71
N SER A 140 -15.30 9.78 -21.93
CA SER A 140 -15.42 11.22 -21.60
C SER A 140 -15.35 11.55 -20.10
N VAL A 141 -15.57 10.56 -19.23
CA VAL A 141 -15.47 10.69 -17.76
C VAL A 141 -14.13 10.14 -17.25
N GLY A 142 -13.22 9.74 -18.16
CA GLY A 142 -11.91 9.21 -17.80
C GLY A 142 -11.91 7.73 -17.40
N ILE A 143 -12.96 6.97 -17.74
CA ILE A 143 -13.01 5.52 -17.55
C ILE A 143 -12.62 4.86 -18.87
N CYS A 144 -11.38 4.38 -18.96
CA CYS A 144 -10.80 3.85 -20.19
C CYS A 144 -10.48 2.34 -20.13
N THR A 145 -10.51 1.71 -18.95
CA THR A 145 -10.25 0.26 -18.80
C THR A 145 -11.43 -0.50 -18.19
N ILE A 146 -11.47 -1.82 -18.42
CA ILE A 146 -12.47 -2.71 -17.80
C ILE A 146 -12.35 -2.69 -16.26
N LYS A 147 -11.12 -2.67 -15.73
CA LYS A 147 -10.87 -2.57 -14.29
C LYS A 147 -11.37 -1.24 -13.72
N GLY A 148 -11.23 -0.14 -14.47
CA GLY A 148 -11.78 1.17 -14.12
C GLY A 148 -13.31 1.13 -13.94
N ILE A 149 -14.01 0.36 -14.77
CA ILE A 149 -15.46 0.11 -14.58
C ILE A 149 -15.70 -0.64 -13.28
N GLN A 150 -14.95 -1.70 -12.99
CA GLN A 150 -15.08 -2.48 -11.75
C GLN A 150 -14.88 -1.60 -10.50
N MET A 151 -13.86 -0.73 -10.52
CA MET A 151 -13.50 0.21 -9.44
C MET A 151 -14.47 1.39 -9.27
N THR A 152 -15.42 1.57 -10.19
CA THR A 152 -16.41 2.66 -10.15
C THR A 152 -17.75 2.15 -9.62
N THR A 153 -18.38 2.88 -8.69
CA THR A 153 -19.67 2.48 -8.12
C THR A 153 -20.80 2.68 -9.13
N ARG A 154 -21.89 1.90 -8.98
CA ARG A 154 -23.10 2.08 -9.83
C ARG A 154 -23.63 3.51 -9.73
N ARG A 155 -23.64 4.09 -8.52
CA ARG A 155 -24.05 5.48 -8.28
C ARG A 155 -23.23 6.50 -9.09
N ALA A 156 -21.91 6.35 -9.11
CA ALA A 156 -21.05 7.25 -9.88
C ALA A 156 -21.29 7.11 -11.40
N LEU A 157 -21.51 5.89 -11.89
CA LEU A 157 -21.85 5.64 -13.30
C LEU A 157 -23.23 6.22 -13.68
N CYS A 158 -24.21 6.18 -12.77
CA CYS A 158 -25.52 6.79 -13.01
C CYS A 158 -25.47 8.32 -13.05
N ASN A 159 -24.46 8.95 -12.44
CA ASN A 159 -24.27 10.40 -12.53
C ASN A 159 -23.74 10.85 -13.91
N VAL A 160 -23.30 9.92 -14.76
CA VAL A 160 -22.86 10.23 -16.11
C VAL A 160 -24.07 10.52 -16.99
N LYS A 161 -24.09 11.72 -17.58
CA LYS A 161 -25.20 12.18 -18.42
C LYS A 161 -25.48 11.19 -19.56
N GLY A 162 -26.72 10.70 -19.63
CA GLY A 162 -27.17 9.82 -20.70
C GLY A 162 -26.91 8.33 -20.48
N LEU A 163 -26.50 7.92 -19.28
CA LEU A 163 -26.55 6.52 -18.82
C LEU A 163 -27.73 6.35 -17.86
N SER A 164 -28.64 5.43 -18.18
CA SER A 164 -29.71 5.02 -17.26
C SER A 164 -29.26 3.85 -16.39
N GLU A 165 -29.94 3.61 -15.27
CA GLU A 165 -29.64 2.48 -14.36
C GLU A 165 -29.58 1.14 -15.11
N ALA A 166 -30.58 0.85 -15.95
CA ALA A 166 -30.62 -0.36 -16.76
C ALA A 166 -29.42 -0.50 -17.74
N LYS A 167 -28.84 0.62 -18.21
CA LYS A 167 -27.62 0.58 -19.03
C LYS A 167 -26.40 0.32 -18.18
N VAL A 168 -26.31 0.95 -17.00
CA VAL A 168 -25.21 0.74 -16.04
C VAL A 168 -25.14 -0.72 -15.61
N ASP A 169 -26.29 -1.36 -15.39
CA ASP A 169 -26.36 -2.78 -15.04
C ASP A 169 -25.82 -3.67 -16.16
N LYS A 170 -26.22 -3.42 -17.41
CA LYS A 170 -25.68 -4.14 -18.58
C LYS A 170 -24.16 -3.96 -18.73
N ILE A 171 -23.65 -2.75 -18.51
CA ILE A 171 -22.21 -2.46 -18.57
C ILE A 171 -21.46 -3.25 -17.49
N LYS A 172 -21.98 -3.28 -16.26
CA LYS A 172 -21.39 -4.05 -15.15
C LYS A 172 -21.45 -5.56 -15.40
N GLU A 173 -22.56 -6.07 -15.91
CA GLU A 173 -22.69 -7.48 -16.29
C GLU A 173 -21.72 -7.87 -17.41
N ALA A 174 -21.53 -7.01 -18.40
CA ALA A 174 -20.55 -7.22 -19.46
C ALA A 174 -19.11 -7.21 -18.93
N ALA A 175 -18.76 -6.28 -18.03
CA ALA A 175 -17.44 -6.23 -17.39
C ALA A 175 -17.15 -7.49 -16.55
N ASN A 176 -18.15 -8.00 -15.82
CA ASN A 176 -18.01 -9.22 -15.01
C ASN A 176 -17.82 -10.51 -15.84
N LYS A 177 -18.12 -10.48 -17.15
CA LYS A 177 -17.82 -11.60 -18.06
C LYS A 177 -16.38 -11.60 -18.54
N LEU A 178 -15.73 -10.44 -18.52
CA LEU A 178 -14.34 -10.25 -18.94
C LEU A 178 -13.37 -10.44 -17.77
N ILE A 179 -13.75 -9.99 -16.58
CA ILE A 179 -13.00 -10.18 -15.34
C ILE A 179 -13.86 -11.05 -14.44
N GLU A 180 -13.45 -12.31 -14.25
CA GLU A 180 -14.16 -13.26 -13.39
C GLU A 180 -14.15 -12.76 -11.93
N PRO A 181 -15.31 -12.41 -11.35
CA PRO A 181 -15.38 -12.01 -9.96
C PRO A 181 -15.42 -13.25 -9.08
N GLY A 182 -14.27 -13.66 -8.55
CA GLY A 182 -14.14 -14.84 -7.71
C GLY A 182 -13.14 -14.68 -6.57
N PHE A 183 -13.04 -15.72 -5.74
CA PHE A 183 -11.97 -15.83 -4.76
C PHE A 183 -10.77 -16.52 -5.43
N LEU A 184 -9.60 -15.90 -5.32
CA LEU A 184 -8.33 -16.53 -5.69
C LEU A 184 -7.69 -17.14 -4.45
N THR A 185 -7.00 -18.26 -4.63
CA THR A 185 -6.15 -18.81 -3.58
C THR A 185 -4.95 -17.89 -3.33
N ALA A 186 -4.39 -17.94 -2.13
CA ALA A 186 -3.21 -17.14 -1.80
C ALA A 186 -2.01 -17.49 -2.70
N PHE A 187 -1.92 -18.74 -3.17
CA PHE A 187 -0.89 -19.18 -4.11
C PHE A 187 -1.04 -18.50 -5.48
N GLU A 188 -2.23 -18.52 -6.08
CA GLU A 188 -2.50 -17.82 -7.35
C GLU A 188 -2.28 -16.31 -7.23
N TYR A 189 -2.66 -15.72 -6.09
CA TYR A 189 -2.41 -14.30 -5.84
C TYR A 189 -0.91 -13.99 -5.72
N SER A 190 -0.12 -14.90 -5.14
CA SER A 190 1.34 -14.74 -5.05
C SER A 190 2.01 -14.77 -6.43
N GLU A 191 1.52 -15.62 -7.34
CA GLU A 191 1.97 -15.64 -8.74
C GLU A 191 1.60 -14.33 -9.44
N LYS A 192 0.35 -13.86 -9.27
CA LYS A 192 -0.11 -12.59 -9.83
C LYS A 192 0.71 -11.39 -9.33
N ARG A 193 1.14 -11.40 -8.06
CA ARG A 193 1.97 -10.33 -7.47
C ARG A 193 3.39 -10.27 -8.03
N LYS A 194 3.85 -11.25 -8.81
CA LYS A 194 5.17 -11.19 -9.49
C LYS A 194 5.31 -10.05 -10.50
N MET A 195 4.20 -9.49 -10.99
CA MET A 195 4.21 -8.31 -11.87
C MET A 195 4.58 -7.00 -11.14
N VAL A 196 4.60 -7.00 -9.79
CA VAL A 196 4.96 -5.84 -8.98
C VAL A 196 6.47 -5.61 -9.11
N PHE A 197 6.85 -4.39 -9.45
CA PHE A 197 8.25 -4.00 -9.57
C PHE A 197 8.64 -3.02 -8.46
N HIS A 198 9.95 -2.87 -8.27
CA HIS A 198 10.53 -1.96 -7.29
C HIS A 198 11.47 -0.97 -7.97
N ILE A 199 11.37 0.30 -7.59
CA ILE A 199 12.21 1.38 -8.10
C ILE A 199 13.28 1.73 -7.06
N SER A 200 14.55 1.63 -7.46
CA SER A 200 15.67 2.00 -6.59
C SER A 200 15.64 3.49 -6.24
N THR A 201 15.93 3.80 -4.98
CA THR A 201 16.11 5.16 -4.46
C THR A 201 17.48 5.77 -4.81
N GLY A 202 18.40 4.97 -5.35
CA GLY A 202 19.78 5.37 -5.63
C GLY A 202 20.75 5.18 -4.46
N SER A 203 20.28 4.69 -3.30
CA SER A 203 21.10 4.29 -2.15
C SER A 203 20.81 2.84 -1.79
N GLN A 204 21.86 2.03 -1.65
CA GLN A 204 21.74 0.60 -1.33
C GLN A 204 21.18 0.38 0.06
N GLU A 205 21.62 1.16 1.06
CA GLU A 205 21.10 1.05 2.42
C GLU A 205 19.64 1.49 2.52
N PHE A 206 19.23 2.47 1.71
CA PHE A 206 17.84 2.91 1.68
C PHE A 206 16.95 1.90 0.93
N ASP A 207 17.42 1.31 -0.16
CA ASP A 207 16.69 0.24 -0.87
C ASP A 207 16.53 -1.00 0.01
N LYS A 208 17.58 -1.35 0.76
CA LYS A 208 17.54 -2.44 1.75
C LYS A 208 16.53 -2.19 2.87
N LEU A 209 16.43 -0.95 3.34
CA LEU A 209 15.40 -0.56 4.32
C LEU A 209 13.99 -0.80 3.77
N LEU A 210 13.78 -0.52 2.47
CA LEU A 210 12.48 -0.65 1.80
C LEU A 210 12.22 -2.04 1.20
N GLY A 211 13.16 -2.97 1.27
CA GLY A 211 12.98 -4.31 0.71
C GLY A 211 13.14 -4.39 -0.81
N GLY A 212 13.82 -3.42 -1.43
CA GLY A 212 14.06 -3.36 -2.88
C GLY A 212 13.83 -1.99 -3.50
N GLY A 213 13.24 -1.05 -2.74
CA GLY A 213 12.97 0.31 -3.18
C GLY A 213 11.49 0.67 -3.09
N ILE A 214 11.03 1.57 -3.96
CA ILE A 214 9.62 2.02 -4.00
C ILE A 214 8.79 0.99 -4.78
N GLU A 215 7.77 0.42 -4.12
CA GLU A 215 6.88 -0.61 -4.67
C GLU A 215 5.86 -0.03 -5.67
N SER A 216 5.58 -0.77 -6.77
CA SER A 216 4.45 -0.47 -7.67
C SER A 216 3.11 -0.93 -7.07
N MET A 217 1.99 -0.43 -7.60
CA MET A 217 0.63 -0.68 -7.07
C MET A 217 0.38 -0.18 -5.64
N ALA A 218 1.29 0.60 -5.06
CA ALA A 218 1.19 1.13 -3.71
C ALA A 218 1.43 2.65 -3.69
N ILE A 219 0.93 3.30 -2.64
CA ILE A 219 1.22 4.70 -2.33
C ILE A 219 2.33 4.74 -1.28
N THR A 220 3.47 5.34 -1.64
CA THR A 220 4.57 5.60 -0.71
C THR A 220 4.59 7.08 -0.34
N GLU A 221 4.47 7.37 0.96
CA GLU A 221 4.55 8.73 1.52
C GLU A 221 5.94 8.97 2.12
N ALA A 222 6.61 10.05 1.71
CA ALA A 222 7.79 10.56 2.39
C ALA A 222 7.49 11.90 3.07
N PHE A 223 7.61 11.94 4.40
CA PHE A 223 7.40 13.16 5.18
C PHE A 223 8.63 13.49 6.04
N GLY A 224 8.78 14.77 6.38
CA GLY A 224 9.91 15.24 7.16
C GLY A 224 9.94 16.76 7.25
N GLU A 225 10.81 17.27 8.10
CA GLU A 225 11.05 18.71 8.23
C GLU A 225 11.53 19.36 6.93
N PHE A 226 11.60 20.70 6.92
CA PHE A 226 12.28 21.40 5.84
C PHE A 226 13.75 20.92 5.75
N ARG A 227 14.31 20.91 4.53
CA ARG A 227 15.72 20.55 4.26
C ARG A 227 16.11 19.08 4.56
N THR A 228 15.14 18.19 4.80
CA THR A 228 15.40 16.75 4.99
C THR A 228 15.63 16.00 3.68
N GLY A 229 15.34 16.61 2.53
CA GLY A 229 15.64 16.04 1.21
C GLY A 229 14.46 15.42 0.47
N LYS A 230 13.21 15.66 0.87
CA LYS A 230 12.00 15.15 0.19
C LYS A 230 12.03 15.35 -1.34
N THR A 231 12.22 16.59 -1.79
CA THR A 231 12.33 16.91 -3.22
C THR A 231 13.61 16.37 -3.87
N GLN A 232 14.70 16.18 -3.09
CA GLN A 232 15.92 15.56 -3.65
C GLN A 232 15.71 14.07 -3.91
N LEU A 233 14.94 13.40 -3.05
CA LEU A 233 14.51 12.03 -3.26
C LEU A 233 13.61 11.91 -4.49
N SER A 234 12.62 12.79 -4.66
CA SER A 234 11.77 12.79 -5.86
C SER A 234 12.55 13.05 -7.16
N HIS A 235 13.51 13.99 -7.15
CA HIS A 235 14.39 14.22 -8.31
C HIS A 235 15.28 13.02 -8.64
N THR A 236 15.75 12.30 -7.62
CA THR A 236 16.55 11.08 -7.84
C THR A 236 15.69 9.98 -8.45
N LEU A 237 14.47 9.79 -7.95
CA LEU A 237 13.51 8.83 -8.48
C LEU A 237 13.11 9.11 -9.94
N CYS A 238 13.09 10.39 -10.36
CA CYS A 238 12.85 10.75 -11.77
C CYS A 238 13.91 10.17 -12.72
N VAL A 239 15.14 9.94 -12.24
CA VAL A 239 16.22 9.36 -13.04
C VAL A 239 16.27 7.85 -12.86
N THR A 240 16.24 7.36 -11.62
CA THR A 240 16.39 5.92 -11.35
C THR A 240 15.23 5.07 -11.86
N ALA A 241 14.02 5.62 -11.96
CA ALA A 241 12.86 4.95 -12.56
C ALA A 241 12.98 4.74 -14.09
N GLN A 242 13.95 5.38 -14.74
CA GLN A 242 14.19 5.18 -16.18
C GLN A 242 15.20 4.06 -16.44
N LEU A 243 15.91 3.62 -15.41
CA LEU A 243 17.03 2.69 -15.54
C LEU A 243 16.54 1.25 -15.41
N PRO A 244 17.13 0.31 -16.18
CA PRO A 244 16.89 -1.10 -15.97
C PRO A 244 17.41 -1.50 -14.58
N GLY A 245 16.57 -2.24 -13.85
CA GLY A 245 16.81 -2.62 -12.46
C GLY A 245 16.82 -4.14 -12.25
N PRO A 246 16.93 -4.59 -10.99
CA PRO A 246 16.82 -6.00 -10.65
C PRO A 246 15.43 -6.55 -10.99
N ASN A 247 15.31 -7.88 -11.04
CA ASN A 247 14.04 -8.60 -11.25
C ASN A 247 13.29 -8.24 -12.54
N GLY A 248 14.02 -7.88 -13.61
CA GLY A 248 13.42 -7.62 -14.92
C GLY A 248 12.73 -6.26 -15.04
N TYR A 249 12.96 -5.32 -14.11
CA TYR A 249 12.50 -3.95 -14.26
C TYR A 249 13.19 -3.28 -15.46
N THR A 250 12.42 -2.84 -16.44
CA THR A 250 12.95 -2.28 -17.70
C THR A 250 13.12 -0.76 -17.68
N GLY A 251 12.64 -0.08 -16.64
CA GLY A 251 12.53 1.37 -16.61
C GLY A 251 11.33 1.90 -17.41
N GLY A 252 11.08 3.20 -17.31
CA GLY A 252 10.07 3.87 -18.12
C GLY A 252 9.87 5.35 -17.78
N LYS A 253 8.81 5.95 -18.34
CA LYS A 253 8.51 7.38 -18.18
C LYS A 253 7.92 7.70 -16.82
N ILE A 254 8.06 8.97 -16.43
CA ILE A 254 7.61 9.49 -15.14
C ILE A 254 6.67 10.67 -15.37
N ILE A 255 5.64 10.79 -14.53
CA ILE A 255 4.85 12.02 -14.41
C ILE A 255 5.15 12.67 -13.07
N PHE A 256 5.46 13.97 -13.10
CA PHE A 256 5.72 14.81 -11.93
C PHE A 256 4.66 15.91 -11.82
N ILE A 257 3.88 15.88 -10.75
CA ILE A 257 2.93 16.93 -10.37
C ILE A 257 3.56 17.76 -9.24
N ASP A 258 3.88 19.01 -9.55
CA ASP A 258 4.46 19.97 -8.60
C ASP A 258 3.40 20.93 -8.07
N THR A 259 3.44 21.22 -6.77
CA THR A 259 2.57 22.19 -6.11
C THR A 259 3.35 23.35 -5.46
N GLU A 260 4.67 23.21 -5.30
CA GLU A 260 5.51 24.14 -4.54
C GLU A 260 6.54 24.89 -5.41
N ASN A 261 6.60 24.61 -6.72
CA ASN A 261 7.59 25.17 -7.66
C ASN A 261 9.03 24.77 -7.31
N THR A 262 9.24 23.51 -6.94
CA THR A 262 10.54 22.99 -6.51
C THR A 262 11.21 22.12 -7.58
N PHE A 263 10.52 21.85 -8.69
CA PHE A 263 11.09 21.16 -9.83
C PHE A 263 12.16 22.00 -10.54
N ARG A 264 13.39 21.49 -10.61
CA ARG A 264 14.54 22.14 -11.23
C ARG A 264 15.20 21.14 -12.17
N PRO A 265 14.96 21.25 -13.50
CA PRO A 265 15.47 20.28 -14.48
C PRO A 265 17.00 20.10 -14.45
N ASP A 266 17.76 21.17 -14.18
CA ASP A 266 19.22 21.08 -14.09
C ASP A 266 19.69 20.09 -13.02
N ARG A 267 18.91 19.91 -11.94
CA ARG A 267 19.23 18.90 -10.91
C ARG A 267 19.11 17.47 -11.43
N LEU A 268 18.27 17.22 -12.45
CA LEU A 268 18.18 15.90 -13.07
C LEU A 268 19.43 15.62 -13.92
N ARG A 269 20.05 16.64 -14.53
CA ARG A 269 21.32 16.48 -15.27
C ARG A 269 22.46 16.06 -14.35
N ASP A 270 22.59 16.71 -13.19
CA ASP A 270 23.60 16.33 -12.18
C ASP A 270 23.44 14.86 -11.72
N ILE A 271 22.20 14.38 -11.63
CA ILE A 271 21.89 13.01 -11.24
C ILE A 271 22.13 12.05 -12.43
N ALA A 272 21.77 12.45 -13.64
CA ALA A 272 22.02 11.70 -14.88
C ALA A 272 23.52 11.43 -15.08
N ASP A 273 24.37 12.42 -14.80
CA ASP A 273 25.83 12.28 -14.84
C ASP A 273 26.32 11.13 -13.96
N ARG A 274 25.78 11.02 -12.74
CA ARG A 274 26.13 9.93 -11.80
C ARG A 274 25.80 8.55 -12.38
N PHE A 275 24.67 8.43 -13.08
CA PHE A 275 24.24 7.17 -13.69
C PHE A 275 24.75 6.97 -15.12
N SER A 276 25.56 7.91 -15.64
CA SER A 276 26.13 7.86 -17.00
C SER A 276 25.07 7.70 -18.09
N VAL A 277 23.95 8.41 -17.93
CA VAL A 277 22.85 8.43 -18.90
C VAL A 277 22.73 9.77 -19.60
N ASP A 278 22.21 9.74 -20.83
CA ASP A 278 22.06 10.93 -21.65
C ASP A 278 21.08 11.94 -21.02
N HIS A 279 21.48 13.22 -21.00
CA HIS A 279 20.72 14.28 -20.33
C HIS A 279 19.41 14.58 -21.03
N GLU A 280 19.41 14.60 -22.37
CA GLU A 280 18.23 14.96 -23.15
C GLU A 280 17.19 13.84 -23.07
N ALA A 281 17.63 12.58 -23.19
CA ALA A 281 16.77 11.42 -23.04
C ALA A 281 16.12 11.36 -21.63
N VAL A 282 16.87 11.64 -20.57
CA VAL A 282 16.32 11.64 -19.20
C VAL A 282 15.26 12.72 -19.03
N LEU A 283 15.48 13.92 -19.57
CA LEU A 283 14.56 15.04 -19.45
C LEU A 283 13.29 14.84 -20.28
N ASP A 284 13.39 14.24 -21.47
CA ASP A 284 12.24 14.00 -22.35
C ASP A 284 11.26 12.95 -21.79
N ASN A 285 11.77 12.00 -20.99
CA ASN A 285 10.97 10.96 -20.34
C ASN A 285 10.25 11.41 -19.06
N VAL A 286 10.41 12.66 -18.63
CA VAL A 286 9.76 13.21 -17.43
C VAL A 286 8.71 14.24 -17.84
N LEU A 287 7.44 13.88 -17.73
CA LEU A 287 6.34 14.81 -17.95
C LEU A 287 6.09 15.64 -16.70
N TYR A 288 6.03 16.96 -16.87
CA TYR A 288 5.84 17.90 -15.77
C TYR A 288 4.51 18.64 -15.89
N ALA A 289 3.78 18.73 -14.79
CA ALA A 289 2.63 19.61 -14.64
C ALA A 289 2.65 20.30 -13.28
N ARG A 290 2.23 21.57 -13.24
CA ARG A 290 2.11 22.32 -11.99
C ARG A 290 0.64 22.53 -11.63
N ALA A 291 0.24 22.07 -10.46
CA ALA A 291 -1.05 22.38 -9.89
C ALA A 291 -0.98 23.70 -9.11
N TYR A 292 -1.97 24.56 -9.28
CA TYR A 292 -2.05 25.86 -8.61
C TYR A 292 -3.11 25.90 -7.51
N THR A 293 -4.09 25.00 -7.55
CA THR A 293 -5.17 24.85 -6.57
C THR A 293 -5.43 23.37 -6.30
N SER A 294 -6.03 23.05 -5.15
CA SER A 294 -6.38 21.66 -4.79
C SER A 294 -7.37 21.01 -5.77
N GLU A 295 -8.24 21.81 -6.40
CA GLU A 295 -9.17 21.34 -7.45
C GLU A 295 -8.45 21.02 -8.75
N HIS A 296 -7.56 21.92 -9.20
CA HIS A 296 -6.72 21.67 -10.38
C HIS A 296 -5.82 20.44 -10.18
N GLN A 297 -5.31 20.22 -8.96
CA GLN A 297 -4.55 19.01 -8.63
C GLN A 297 -5.39 17.73 -8.81
N MET A 298 -6.68 17.75 -8.49
CA MET A 298 -7.58 16.62 -8.71
C MET A 298 -7.86 16.40 -10.19
N GLU A 299 -8.12 17.47 -10.94
CA GLU A 299 -8.37 17.42 -12.39
C GLU A 299 -7.17 16.89 -13.18
N LEU A 300 -5.94 17.21 -12.76
CA LEU A 300 -4.72 16.69 -13.37
C LEU A 300 -4.65 15.16 -13.35
N LEU A 301 -5.28 14.49 -12.38
CA LEU A 301 -5.28 13.02 -12.31
C LEU A 301 -6.06 12.38 -13.47
N ASP A 302 -7.02 13.08 -14.07
CA ASP A 302 -7.74 12.57 -15.23
C ASP A 302 -6.87 12.63 -16.50
N TYR A 303 -6.05 13.68 -16.64
CA TYR A 303 -5.03 13.75 -17.69
C TYR A 303 -3.94 12.69 -17.51
N VAL A 304 -3.55 12.40 -16.26
CA VAL A 304 -2.63 11.30 -15.93
C VAL A 304 -3.20 9.96 -16.37
N ALA A 305 -4.45 9.65 -16.02
CA ALA A 305 -5.09 8.41 -16.42
C ALA A 305 -5.19 8.28 -17.94
N ALA A 306 -5.52 9.37 -18.65
CA ALA A 306 -5.54 9.39 -20.11
C ALA A 306 -4.15 9.09 -20.70
N LYS A 307 -3.08 9.70 -20.16
CA LYS A 307 -1.71 9.46 -20.63
C LYS A 307 -1.22 8.04 -20.39
N PHE A 308 -1.53 7.47 -19.22
CA PHE A 308 -1.18 6.07 -18.92
C PHE A 308 -1.94 5.07 -19.81
N HIS A 309 -3.15 5.44 -20.22
CA HIS A 309 -3.94 4.63 -21.13
C HIS A 309 -3.44 4.71 -22.59
N GLU A 310 -3.05 5.90 -23.07
CA GLU A 310 -2.52 6.10 -24.43
C GLU A 310 -1.20 5.34 -24.66
N GLU A 311 -0.31 5.31 -23.66
CA GLU A 311 1.03 4.73 -23.73
C GLU A 311 1.17 3.56 -22.74
N ALA A 312 0.51 2.44 -23.06
CA ALA A 312 0.42 1.28 -22.18
C ALA A 312 1.79 0.71 -21.78
N GLY A 313 2.01 0.52 -20.47
CA GLY A 313 3.21 -0.12 -19.92
C GLY A 313 4.49 0.74 -19.91
N ILE A 314 4.46 1.93 -20.52
CA ILE A 314 5.63 2.83 -20.64
C ILE A 314 5.86 3.63 -19.37
N PHE A 315 4.80 4.09 -18.71
CA PHE A 315 4.93 4.85 -17.45
C PHE A 315 5.14 3.93 -16.26
N LYS A 316 6.03 4.32 -15.34
CA LYS A 316 6.37 3.51 -14.15
C LYS A 316 6.14 4.22 -12.82
N LEU A 317 6.18 5.55 -12.80
CA LEU A 317 6.13 6.34 -11.57
C LEU A 317 5.31 7.61 -11.74
N LEU A 318 4.44 7.87 -10.76
CA LEU A 318 3.74 9.15 -10.57
C LEU A 318 4.26 9.80 -9.27
N ILE A 319 4.77 11.03 -9.38
CA ILE A 319 5.23 11.83 -8.25
C ILE A 319 4.26 12.98 -8.01
N ILE A 320 3.92 13.22 -6.74
CA ILE A 320 3.19 14.42 -6.31
C ILE A 320 3.99 15.11 -5.20
N ASP A 321 4.60 16.25 -5.53
CA ASP A 321 5.41 17.06 -4.60
C ASP A 321 4.78 18.45 -4.39
N SER A 322 4.06 18.73 -3.31
CA SER A 322 3.59 17.83 -2.24
C SER A 322 2.06 17.72 -2.23
N ILE A 323 1.54 16.61 -1.69
CA ILE A 323 0.11 16.30 -1.69
C ILE A 323 -0.73 17.27 -0.82
N MET A 324 -0.16 17.84 0.24
CA MET A 324 -0.88 18.68 1.21
C MET A 324 -0.63 20.18 1.08
N ALA A 325 0.32 20.63 0.25
CA ALA A 325 0.68 22.04 0.16
C ALA A 325 -0.49 22.95 -0.24
N LEU A 326 -1.34 22.50 -1.17
CA LEU A 326 -2.51 23.27 -1.62
C LEU A 326 -3.69 23.11 -0.64
N PHE A 327 -3.96 21.88 -0.18
CA PHE A 327 -5.06 21.61 0.77
C PHE A 327 -4.94 22.37 2.11
N ARG A 328 -3.73 22.72 2.55
CA ARG A 328 -3.55 23.50 3.79
C ARG A 328 -3.75 25.00 3.62
N VAL A 329 -3.73 25.49 2.37
CA VAL A 329 -3.90 26.91 2.03
C VAL A 329 -5.35 27.16 1.63
N ASP A 330 -5.90 26.30 0.77
CA ASP A 330 -7.25 26.45 0.22
C ASP A 330 -8.34 26.26 1.29
N PHE A 331 -8.08 25.43 2.31
CA PHE A 331 -9.03 25.16 3.40
C PHE A 331 -8.47 25.69 4.72
N SER A 332 -9.18 26.62 5.35
CA SER A 332 -8.73 27.35 6.52
C SER A 332 -9.55 27.07 7.77
N GLY A 333 -8.85 26.87 8.89
CA GLY A 333 -9.47 26.70 10.20
C GLY A 333 -10.19 25.36 10.40
N ARG A 334 -10.94 25.27 11.50
CA ARG A 334 -11.62 24.02 11.91
C ARG A 334 -12.95 23.77 11.19
N GLY A 335 -13.61 24.81 10.69
CA GLY A 335 -14.93 24.70 10.05
C GLY A 335 -14.89 23.93 8.73
N GLU A 336 -13.82 24.10 7.96
CA GLU A 336 -13.64 23.49 6.63
C GLU A 336 -12.87 22.16 6.68
N LEU A 337 -12.52 21.69 7.89
CA LEU A 337 -11.73 20.48 8.07
C LEU A 337 -12.42 19.25 7.48
N ALA A 338 -13.75 19.15 7.67
CA ALA A 338 -14.52 18.00 7.18
C ALA A 338 -14.50 17.92 5.64
N GLU A 339 -14.74 19.05 4.96
CA GLU A 339 -14.71 19.12 3.50
C GLU A 339 -13.31 18.81 2.95
N ARG A 340 -12.26 19.39 3.54
CA ARG A 340 -10.87 19.11 3.17
C ARG A 340 -10.56 17.62 3.26
N GLN A 341 -10.94 16.99 4.37
CA GLN A 341 -10.70 15.57 4.60
C GLN A 341 -11.48 14.68 3.60
N GLN A 342 -12.70 15.06 3.21
CA GLN A 342 -13.47 14.34 2.19
C GLN A 342 -12.85 14.46 0.80
N LYS A 343 -12.47 15.67 0.36
CA LYS A 343 -11.80 15.89 -0.94
C LYS A 343 -10.45 15.16 -0.99
N LEU A 344 -9.68 15.21 0.09
CA LEU A 344 -8.44 14.45 0.22
C LEU A 344 -8.66 12.93 0.08
N ALA A 345 -9.69 12.39 0.73
CA ALA A 345 -10.01 10.96 0.63
C ALA A 345 -10.35 10.54 -0.81
N GLN A 346 -11.04 11.39 -1.57
CA GLN A 346 -11.34 11.15 -2.98
C GLN A 346 -10.06 11.10 -3.82
N MET A 347 -9.14 12.04 -3.60
CA MET A 347 -7.85 12.07 -4.30
C MET A 347 -6.99 10.84 -3.99
N LEU A 348 -6.85 10.47 -2.72
CA LEU A 348 -6.08 9.29 -2.32
C LEU A 348 -6.68 7.99 -2.86
N SER A 349 -8.01 7.86 -2.84
CA SER A 349 -8.70 6.72 -3.45
C SER A 349 -8.50 6.68 -4.97
N ARG A 350 -8.47 7.84 -5.65
CA ARG A 350 -8.19 7.91 -7.09
C ARG A 350 -6.75 7.49 -7.41
N LEU A 351 -5.77 7.92 -6.60
CA LEU A 351 -4.37 7.52 -6.77
C LEU A 351 -4.17 6.01 -6.61
N GLN A 352 -4.78 5.39 -5.59
CA GLN A 352 -4.70 3.95 -5.39
C GLN A 352 -5.32 3.16 -6.55
N LYS A 353 -6.43 3.66 -7.12
CA LYS A 353 -7.04 3.05 -8.30
C LYS A 353 -6.11 3.14 -9.52
N ILE A 354 -5.50 4.30 -9.75
CA ILE A 354 -4.55 4.49 -10.86
C ILE A 354 -3.34 3.56 -10.70
N SER A 355 -2.80 3.40 -9.49
CA SER A 355 -1.66 2.51 -9.25
C SER A 355 -1.96 1.05 -9.56
N GLU A 356 -3.16 0.56 -9.21
CA GLU A 356 -3.59 -0.82 -9.49
C GLU A 356 -4.08 -1.05 -10.93
N GLU A 357 -4.64 -0.01 -11.56
CA GLU A 357 -5.15 -0.06 -12.93
C GLU A 357 -4.02 -0.15 -13.94
N TYR A 358 -2.98 0.67 -13.76
CA TYR A 358 -1.85 0.78 -14.69
C TYR A 358 -0.54 0.24 -14.11
N ASN A 359 -0.56 -0.50 -12.99
CA ASN A 359 0.65 -1.03 -12.33
C ASN A 359 1.80 0.01 -12.26
N VAL A 360 1.53 1.17 -11.67
CA VAL A 360 2.52 2.23 -11.47
C VAL A 360 2.81 2.43 -10.00
N ALA A 361 4.02 2.89 -9.67
CA ALA A 361 4.34 3.36 -8.32
C ALA A 361 3.81 4.79 -8.14
N VAL A 362 3.27 5.09 -6.95
CA VAL A 362 2.85 6.46 -6.58
C VAL A 362 3.70 6.92 -5.41
N PHE A 363 4.47 7.98 -5.62
CA PHE A 363 5.30 8.60 -4.59
C PHE A 363 4.78 9.99 -4.25
N VAL A 364 4.40 10.19 -2.99
CA VAL A 364 3.89 11.47 -2.50
C VAL A 364 4.81 12.02 -1.43
N THR A 365 5.11 13.32 -1.52
CA THR A 365 5.79 14.01 -0.42
C THR A 365 4.76 14.69 0.48
N ASN A 366 5.10 14.81 1.76
CA ASN A 366 4.25 15.51 2.71
C ASN A 366 5.07 16.38 3.68
N GLN A 367 4.41 17.41 4.19
CA GLN A 367 4.98 18.36 5.14
C GLN A 367 4.66 17.94 6.59
N MET A 368 5.35 18.55 7.54
CA MET A 368 5.09 18.36 8.97
C MET A 368 4.56 19.65 9.60
N THR A 369 3.78 19.49 10.67
CA THR A 369 3.39 20.59 11.56
C THR A 369 3.90 20.31 12.97
N ALA A 370 4.23 21.38 13.68
CA ALA A 370 4.44 21.31 15.13
C ALA A 370 3.10 21.04 15.83
N ASP A 371 3.16 20.33 16.95
CA ASP A 371 2.06 20.15 17.90
C ASP A 371 2.36 20.91 19.20
N PRO A 372 1.85 22.15 19.35
CA PRO A 372 2.08 22.95 20.56
C PRO A 372 1.56 22.30 21.84
N GLY A 373 0.59 21.38 21.74
CA GLY A 373 0.03 20.65 22.87
C GLY A 373 0.95 19.55 23.40
N ALA A 374 1.87 19.03 22.59
CA ALA A 374 2.77 17.94 22.97
C ALA A 374 3.84 18.36 24.00
N THR A 375 4.08 19.67 24.15
CA THR A 375 4.90 20.23 25.23
C THR A 375 4.33 19.95 26.63
N MET A 376 3.01 19.70 26.73
CA MET A 376 2.33 19.35 27.99
C MET A 376 2.45 17.85 28.33
N THR A 377 2.85 17.00 27.37
CA THR A 377 2.89 15.53 27.52
C THR A 377 4.30 14.94 27.53
N PHE A 378 5.34 15.78 27.67
CA PHE A 378 6.76 15.38 27.66
C PHE A 378 7.15 14.52 26.44
N GLN A 379 6.51 14.76 25.29
CA GLN A 379 6.81 14.02 24.06
C GLN A 379 8.10 14.57 23.44
N ALA A 380 9.09 13.70 23.20
CA ALA A 380 10.45 14.09 22.82
C ALA A 380 10.56 14.74 21.43
N ASP A 381 9.61 14.50 20.53
CA ASP A 381 9.53 15.18 19.23
C ASP A 381 8.09 15.61 18.93
N PRO A 382 7.73 16.89 19.14
CA PRO A 382 6.35 17.38 19.04
C PRO A 382 5.95 17.66 17.59
N LYS A 383 6.26 16.75 16.66
CA LYS A 383 6.03 16.94 15.22
C LYS A 383 5.21 15.81 14.67
N LYS A 384 4.25 16.16 13.82
CA LYS A 384 3.38 15.20 13.14
C LYS A 384 3.21 15.55 11.66
N PRO A 385 3.13 14.56 10.77
CA PRO A 385 2.77 14.81 9.38
C PRO A 385 1.35 15.39 9.29
N ILE A 386 1.12 16.23 8.28
CA ILE A 386 -0.22 16.80 8.03
C ILE A 386 -1.09 15.83 7.21
N GLY A 387 -2.42 16.02 7.23
CA GLY A 387 -3.39 15.15 6.54
C GLY A 387 -4.18 14.20 7.46
N GLY A 388 -3.69 13.99 8.69
CA GLY A 388 -4.39 13.23 9.73
C GLY A 388 -4.56 11.74 9.39
N HIS A 389 -5.55 11.10 10.01
CA HIS A 389 -5.74 9.64 9.89
C HIS A 389 -6.09 9.18 8.46
N ILE A 390 -6.74 10.02 7.65
CA ILE A 390 -7.10 9.66 6.28
C ILE A 390 -5.86 9.37 5.45
N LEU A 391 -4.87 10.27 5.46
CA LEU A 391 -3.62 10.06 4.74
C LEU A 391 -2.81 8.91 5.34
N ALA A 392 -2.80 8.82 6.68
CA ALA A 392 -2.07 7.78 7.39
C ALA A 392 -2.54 6.36 7.02
N HIS A 393 -3.84 6.14 6.87
CA HIS A 393 -4.40 4.83 6.50
C HIS A 393 -4.38 4.56 5.00
N ALA A 394 -4.40 5.60 4.16
CA ALA A 394 -4.39 5.43 2.71
C ALA A 394 -2.98 5.16 2.15
N SER A 395 -1.93 5.57 2.87
CA SER A 395 -0.55 5.36 2.44
C SER A 395 -0.09 3.98 2.87
N THR A 396 0.37 3.15 1.93
CA THR A 396 0.85 1.78 2.20
C THR A 396 2.16 1.80 2.97
N THR A 397 3.10 2.63 2.54
CA THR A 397 4.41 2.76 3.19
C THR A 397 4.69 4.21 3.50
N ARG A 398 5.11 4.49 4.72
CA ARG A 398 5.35 5.84 5.23
C ARG A 398 6.77 5.97 5.73
N ILE A 399 7.51 6.91 5.16
CA ILE A 399 8.93 7.12 5.43
C ILE A 399 9.11 8.47 6.13
N SER A 400 9.65 8.44 7.35
CA SER A 400 10.03 9.63 8.10
C SER A 400 11.48 10.00 7.78
N LEU A 401 11.69 11.22 7.29
CA LEU A 401 13.01 11.76 6.98
C LEU A 401 13.41 12.80 8.02
N ARG A 402 14.58 12.61 8.62
CA ARG A 402 15.17 13.58 9.56
C ARG A 402 16.60 13.95 9.17
N LYS A 403 17.03 15.13 9.61
CA LYS A 403 18.37 15.63 9.34
C LYS A 403 19.40 14.94 10.24
N GLY A 404 20.46 14.41 9.65
CA GLY A 404 21.64 13.91 10.36
C GLY A 404 22.73 14.97 10.48
N ARG A 405 23.99 14.54 10.60
CA ARG A 405 25.16 15.44 10.61
C ARG A 405 25.53 15.85 9.19
N GLY A 406 25.74 17.14 8.96
CA GLY A 406 26.15 17.67 7.65
C GLY A 406 25.17 17.35 6.52
N GLU A 407 25.65 16.64 5.50
CA GLU A 407 24.88 16.20 4.33
C GLU A 407 24.10 14.89 4.56
N LEU A 408 24.36 14.20 5.68
CA LEU A 408 23.68 12.97 6.03
C LEU A 408 22.24 13.22 6.46
N ARG A 409 21.38 12.28 6.13
CA ARG A 409 19.96 12.21 6.47
C ARG A 409 19.65 10.80 6.95
N ILE A 410 18.62 10.69 7.78
CA ILE A 410 18.17 9.40 8.30
C ILE A 410 16.74 9.20 7.82
N ALA A 411 16.51 8.07 7.15
CA ALA A 411 15.19 7.57 6.82
C ALA A 411 14.78 6.53 7.86
N LYS A 412 13.56 6.64 8.38
CA LYS A 412 12.95 5.64 9.26
C LYS A 412 11.63 5.19 8.64
N ILE A 413 11.37 3.88 8.63
CA ILE A 413 10.03 3.36 8.32
C ILE A 413 9.09 3.68 9.48
N TYR A 414 8.01 4.38 9.16
CA TYR A 414 6.98 4.78 10.10
C TYR A 414 5.77 3.83 10.05
N ASP A 415 5.43 3.34 8.86
CA ASP A 415 4.37 2.36 8.63
C ASP A 415 4.70 1.58 7.35
N SER A 416 4.52 0.26 7.36
CA SER A 416 4.72 -0.62 6.21
C SER A 416 4.06 -1.98 6.46
N PRO A 417 3.44 -2.61 5.45
CA PRO A 417 2.86 -3.95 5.58
C PRO A 417 3.92 -5.06 5.67
N GLU A 418 5.11 -4.84 5.12
CA GLU A 418 6.15 -5.89 4.98
C GLU A 418 7.38 -5.62 5.84
N MET A 419 7.82 -4.36 5.90
CA MET A 419 9.12 -4.01 6.45
C MET A 419 9.02 -3.60 7.93
N PRO A 420 9.91 -4.11 8.81
CA PRO A 420 9.94 -3.70 10.21
C PRO A 420 10.43 -2.26 10.38
N GLU A 421 10.10 -1.64 11.52
CA GLU A 421 10.61 -0.31 11.88
C GLU A 421 12.13 -0.32 12.06
N ASN A 422 12.84 0.06 10.99
CA ASN A 422 14.28 0.24 10.97
C ASN A 422 14.65 1.63 10.45
N GLU A 423 15.93 1.96 10.56
CA GLU A 423 16.50 3.21 10.09
C GLU A 423 17.65 2.95 9.11
N ALA A 424 17.77 3.81 8.11
CA ALA A 424 18.92 3.84 7.19
C ALA A 424 19.45 5.27 7.08
N THR A 425 20.76 5.38 6.88
CA THR A 425 21.42 6.66 6.67
C THR A 425 21.76 6.83 5.19
N PHE A 426 21.39 7.96 4.62
CA PHE A 426 21.70 8.32 3.23
C PHE A 426 22.29 9.74 3.18
N ALA A 427 23.00 10.05 2.10
CA ALA A 427 23.59 11.36 1.85
C ALA A 427 22.88 12.07 0.68
N ILE A 428 22.71 13.39 0.80
CA ILE A 428 22.30 14.24 -0.32
C ILE A 428 23.58 14.76 -0.97
N THR A 429 23.93 14.21 -2.13
CA THR A 429 25.14 14.56 -2.89
C THR A 429 24.80 15.44 -4.09
N THR A 430 25.83 15.84 -4.87
CA THR A 430 25.61 16.54 -6.15
C THR A 430 24.74 15.70 -7.09
N GLY A 431 24.98 14.39 -7.17
CA GLY A 431 24.21 13.43 -7.97
C GLY A 431 22.99 12.83 -7.25
N GLY A 432 22.33 13.60 -6.37
CA GLY A 432 21.10 13.18 -5.70
C GLY A 432 21.31 12.32 -4.46
N ILE A 433 20.37 11.43 -4.17
CA ILE A 433 20.41 10.53 -3.00
C ILE A 433 21.42 9.41 -3.23
N GLY A 434 22.43 9.32 -2.37
CA GLY A 434 23.43 8.26 -2.39
C GLY A 434 23.71 7.69 -1.01
N ASP A 435 24.58 6.68 -0.96
CA ASP A 435 25.00 6.07 0.29
C ASP A 435 25.82 7.06 1.14
N ALA A 436 25.69 6.95 2.46
CA ALA A 436 26.53 7.70 3.38
C ALA A 436 27.98 7.25 3.22
N LYS A 437 28.87 8.17 2.87
CA LYS A 437 30.32 7.91 2.93
C LYS A 437 30.73 7.84 4.40
N GLU A 438 31.47 6.80 4.77
CA GLU A 438 32.03 6.62 6.13
C GLU A 438 32.92 7.79 6.57
#